data_AF-A0A9P7ANT0-F1
#
_entry.id   AF-A0A9P7ANT0-F1
#
_cell.length_a   1.000
_cell.length_b   1.000
_cell.length_c   1.000
_cell.angle_alpha   90.00
_cell.angle_beta   90.00
_cell.angle_gamma   90.00
#
_symmetry.space_group_name_H-M   'P 1'
#
loop_
_entity.id
_entity.type
_entity.pdbx_description
1 polymer ?
#
loop_
_entity_poly.entity_id
_entity_poly.type
_entity_poly.pdbx_seq_one_letter_code
_entity_poly.pdbx_strand_id
1 'polypeptide(L)'
;MACGHGYLTGQFVQDHELKFSSLDDCIALYERASYNANNSEGPFFNSRIWGQPSAHFGVRSTRSSGGPYPTTKEKFTPIFSQKIQNNWIQFLGPVAYKDPRTMTELRLPWVCARDWILQQKLRCFSSGLTPFQFCNNLVALGICDPPTPAEMGTWIAGNRMLGAFQGLKILGFNIDPRGPSFGQTAFQCFHSHLEQRLHPSDKLDLAFSTIFSEHLLCKIARFSGMFKKSEGTSLLSLAENESCEGWRSGENINDKSGQLFPIPFAQDREVIDQLVASAED
;
A
#
# COMPACT_ATOMS: atom_id res chain seq x y z
N MET A 1 -19.14 0.45 -0.99
CA MET A 1 -17.85 0.81 -1.64
C MET A 1 -16.87 -0.32 -1.35
N ALA A 2 -16.43 -1.08 -2.35
CA ALA A 2 -15.53 -2.21 -2.12
C ALA A 2 -14.16 -1.73 -1.61
N CYS A 3 -13.91 -1.95 -0.32
CA CYS A 3 -12.57 -1.88 0.24
C CYS A 3 -11.69 -2.94 -0.46
N GLY A 4 -10.48 -2.57 -0.85
CA GLY A 4 -9.45 -3.56 -1.24
C GLY A 4 -9.38 -3.97 -2.72
N HIS A 5 -10.38 -3.70 -3.56
CA HIS A 5 -10.28 -4.01 -5.00
C HIS A 5 -9.72 -2.81 -5.76
N GLY A 6 -8.40 -2.59 -5.65
CA GLY A 6 -7.71 -1.76 -6.63
C GLY A 6 -7.93 -2.33 -8.03
N TYR A 7 -8.28 -1.49 -9.01
CA TYR A 7 -8.49 -1.85 -10.41
C TYR A 7 -7.20 -2.29 -11.13
N LEU A 8 -6.27 -2.97 -10.45
CA LEU A 8 -5.12 -3.64 -11.05
C LEU A 8 -5.10 -5.09 -10.58
N THR A 9 -6.27 -5.72 -10.55
CA THR A 9 -6.35 -7.18 -10.41
C THR A 9 -5.80 -7.83 -11.68
N GLY A 10 -5.34 -9.08 -11.59
CA GLY A 10 -4.97 -9.85 -12.79
C GLY A 10 -6.10 -9.89 -13.82
N GLN A 11 -7.35 -9.89 -13.36
CA GLN A 11 -8.55 -9.78 -14.20
C GLN A 11 -8.62 -8.43 -14.93
N PHE A 12 -8.41 -7.30 -14.25
CA PHE A 12 -8.40 -5.99 -14.91
C PHE A 12 -7.34 -5.89 -16.01
N VAL A 13 -6.13 -6.40 -15.76
CA VAL A 13 -5.04 -6.44 -16.75
C VAL A 13 -5.41 -7.30 -17.96
N GLN A 14 -6.13 -8.41 -17.73
CA GLN A 14 -6.65 -9.27 -18.79
C GLN A 14 -7.77 -8.58 -19.57
N ASP A 15 -8.75 -8.00 -18.89
CA ASP A 15 -9.94 -7.36 -19.46
C ASP A 15 -9.59 -6.11 -20.29
N HIS A 16 -8.50 -5.42 -19.94
CA HIS A 16 -8.07 -4.20 -20.61
C HIS A 16 -6.88 -4.42 -21.55
N GLU A 17 -6.52 -5.69 -21.81
CA GLU A 17 -5.39 -6.09 -22.67
C GLU A 17 -4.10 -5.29 -22.38
N LEU A 18 -3.84 -4.98 -21.12
CA LEU A 18 -2.65 -4.20 -20.70
C LEU A 18 -1.39 -5.08 -20.71
N LYS A 19 -1.18 -5.81 -21.80
CA LYS A 19 -0.02 -6.64 -22.08
C LYS A 19 0.82 -5.91 -23.12
N PHE A 20 2.01 -5.49 -22.73
CA PHE A 20 3.04 -5.09 -23.68
C PHE A 20 4.06 -6.22 -23.77
N SER A 21 4.21 -6.78 -24.98
CA SER A 21 5.17 -7.84 -25.29
C SER A 21 6.59 -7.32 -25.52
N SER A 22 6.74 -6.00 -25.72
CA SER A 22 8.01 -5.37 -26.06
C SER A 22 8.11 -3.93 -25.55
N LEU A 23 9.32 -3.38 -25.58
CA LEU A 23 9.56 -1.97 -25.34
C LEU A 23 8.81 -1.08 -26.34
N ASP A 24 8.74 -1.50 -27.61
CA ASP A 24 8.09 -0.72 -28.67
C ASP A 24 6.57 -0.65 -28.45
N ASP A 25 5.95 -1.76 -28.02
CA ASP A 25 4.52 -1.78 -27.65
C ASP A 25 4.24 -0.83 -26.47
N CYS A 26 5.13 -0.85 -25.47
CA CYS A 26 5.04 0.04 -24.31
C CYS A 26 5.16 1.51 -24.73
N ILE A 27 6.13 1.85 -25.58
CA ILE A 27 6.31 3.21 -26.09
C ILE A 27 5.08 3.65 -26.87
N ALA A 28 4.60 2.84 -27.83
CA ALA A 28 3.46 3.18 -28.67
C ALA A 28 2.18 3.43 -27.85
N LEU A 29 1.95 2.61 -26.81
CA LEU A 29 0.81 2.78 -25.91
C LEU A 29 0.89 4.11 -25.15
N TYR A 30 2.05 4.41 -24.56
CA TYR A 30 2.23 5.63 -23.76
C TYR A 30 2.23 6.91 -24.62
N GLU A 31 2.75 6.85 -25.84
CA GLU A 31 2.68 7.96 -26.79
C GLU A 31 1.25 8.23 -27.24
N ARG A 32 0.48 7.18 -27.54
CA ARG A 32 -0.96 7.29 -27.83
C ARG A 32 -1.73 7.88 -26.65
N ALA A 33 -1.45 7.40 -25.44
CA ALA A 33 -2.07 7.94 -24.23
C ALA A 33 -1.69 9.41 -24.00
N SER A 34 -0.44 9.80 -24.27
CA SER A 34 0.02 11.19 -24.15
C SER A 34 -0.64 12.10 -25.17
N TYR A 35 -0.81 11.63 -26.41
CA TYR A 35 -1.55 12.36 -27.44
C TYR A 35 -3.00 12.60 -27.01
N ASN A 36 -3.69 11.55 -26.55
CA ASN A 36 -5.07 11.65 -26.08
C ASN A 36 -5.20 12.57 -24.84
N ALA A 37 -4.28 12.48 -23.88
CA ALA A 37 -4.28 13.31 -22.68
C ALA A 37 -4.07 14.80 -22.97
N ASN A 38 -3.40 15.14 -24.08
CA ASN A 38 -3.28 16.54 -24.52
C ASN A 38 -4.55 17.05 -25.21
N ASN A 39 -5.45 16.14 -25.61
CA ASN A 39 -6.70 16.44 -26.33
C ASN A 39 -7.96 16.22 -25.46
N SER A 40 -7.83 15.78 -24.20
CA SER A 40 -8.95 15.52 -23.27
C SER A 40 -8.79 16.30 -21.96
N GLU A 41 -9.87 16.87 -21.42
CA GLU A 41 -9.86 17.70 -20.19
C GLU A 41 -9.76 16.92 -18.85
N GLY A 42 -9.51 15.61 -18.87
CA GLY A 42 -9.52 14.77 -17.66
C GLY A 42 -8.16 14.17 -17.31
N PRO A 43 -7.84 13.97 -16.00
CA PRO A 43 -6.66 13.21 -15.61
C PRO A 43 -6.81 11.75 -16.07
N PHE A 44 -5.81 11.25 -16.79
CA PHE A 44 -5.73 9.85 -17.24
C PHE A 44 -5.65 8.83 -16.08
N PHE A 45 -5.45 9.31 -14.86
CA PHE A 45 -5.34 8.50 -13.65
C PHE A 45 -6.51 8.76 -12.72
N ASN A 46 -7.12 7.69 -12.24
CA ASN A 46 -8.11 7.78 -11.18
C ASN A 46 -7.40 7.99 -9.84
N SER A 47 -7.45 9.23 -9.33
CA SER A 47 -6.89 9.63 -8.03
C SER A 47 -7.56 8.98 -6.81
N ARG A 48 -8.61 8.19 -7.03
CA ARG A 48 -9.31 7.38 -6.03
C ARG A 48 -8.79 5.93 -5.96
N ILE A 49 -7.93 5.51 -6.89
CA ILE A 49 -7.25 4.19 -6.84
C ILE A 49 -6.15 4.24 -5.76
N TRP A 50 -5.89 3.08 -5.13
CA TRP A 50 -4.91 2.94 -4.06
C TRP A 50 -3.50 3.22 -4.59
N GLY A 51 -2.82 4.15 -3.94
CA GLY A 51 -1.51 4.63 -4.39
C GLY A 51 -1.59 5.68 -5.47
N GLN A 52 -0.88 6.80 -5.30
CA GLN A 52 -0.61 7.65 -6.45
C GLN A 52 0.35 6.90 -7.37
N PRO A 53 0.03 6.72 -8.66
CA PRO A 53 0.98 6.15 -9.59
C PRO A 53 2.24 7.00 -9.56
N SER A 54 3.40 6.36 -9.40
CA SER A 54 4.68 7.04 -9.51
C SER A 54 4.68 7.88 -10.78
N ALA A 55 5.10 9.13 -10.70
CA ALA A 55 5.23 9.95 -11.90
C ALA A 55 6.21 9.33 -12.92
N HIS A 56 7.12 8.46 -12.43
CA HIS A 56 7.99 7.62 -13.26
C HIS A 56 7.28 6.53 -14.06
N PHE A 57 6.01 6.24 -13.79
CA PHE A 57 5.12 5.40 -14.60
C PHE A 57 3.93 6.19 -15.16
N GLY A 58 3.90 7.52 -14.97
CA GLY A 58 2.85 8.37 -15.53
C GLY A 58 2.88 8.45 -17.06
N VAL A 59 1.79 8.92 -17.68
CA VAL A 59 1.76 9.16 -19.13
C VAL A 59 2.77 10.27 -19.51
N ARG A 60 2.92 11.27 -18.64
CA ARG A 60 3.88 12.36 -18.81
C ARG A 60 5.20 12.03 -18.12
N SER A 61 6.31 12.43 -18.74
CA SER A 61 7.63 12.33 -18.13
C SER A 61 7.84 13.38 -17.05
N THR A 62 8.63 13.03 -16.03
CA THR A 62 9.12 13.98 -15.02
C THR A 62 10.60 14.26 -15.23
N ARG A 63 10.96 15.55 -15.31
CA ARG A 63 12.35 15.99 -15.41
C ARG A 63 13.04 16.02 -14.05
N SER A 64 14.36 15.80 -14.05
CA SER A 64 15.22 16.24 -12.95
C SER A 64 15.27 17.78 -12.93
N SER A 65 15.55 18.37 -11.76
CA SER A 65 15.63 19.83 -11.61
C SER A 65 16.57 20.43 -12.67
N GLY A 66 16.06 21.36 -13.47
CA GLY A 66 16.81 22.05 -14.53
C GLY A 66 17.08 21.27 -15.82
N GLY A 67 16.69 19.99 -15.92
CA GLY A 67 16.93 19.16 -17.11
C GLY A 67 15.79 19.16 -18.14
N PRO A 68 16.02 18.64 -19.36
CA PRO A 68 14.96 18.37 -20.33
C PRO A 68 14.04 17.24 -19.83
N TYR A 69 12.82 17.18 -20.35
CA TYR A 69 11.93 16.04 -20.13
C TYR A 69 12.46 14.84 -20.92
N PRO A 70 12.64 13.67 -20.27
CA PRO A 70 13.00 12.46 -21.02
C PRO A 70 11.86 12.08 -21.96
N THR A 71 12.21 11.59 -23.14
CA THR A 71 11.28 10.93 -24.07
C THR A 71 10.68 9.67 -23.44
N THR A 72 9.55 9.21 -23.98
CA THR A 72 8.94 7.92 -23.58
C THR A 72 9.93 6.77 -23.70
N LYS A 73 10.73 6.77 -24.78
CA LYS A 73 11.79 5.79 -24.99
C LYS A 73 12.86 5.84 -23.90
N GLU A 74 13.41 7.01 -23.58
CA GLU A 74 14.42 7.15 -22.52
C GLU A 74 13.88 6.77 -21.14
N LYS A 75 12.59 7.01 -20.89
CA LYS A 75 11.91 6.65 -19.66
C LYS A 75 11.81 5.14 -19.47
N PHE A 76 11.40 4.40 -20.50
CA PHE A 76 11.11 2.96 -20.39
C PHE A 76 12.29 2.05 -20.76
N THR A 77 13.21 2.48 -21.62
CA THR A 77 14.37 1.67 -22.05
C THR A 77 15.13 1.02 -20.88
N PRO A 78 15.42 1.71 -19.77
CA PRO A 78 16.13 1.09 -18.64
C PRO A 78 15.39 -0.09 -18.01
N ILE A 79 14.05 0.00 -17.95
CA ILE A 79 13.17 -1.02 -17.35
C ILE A 79 13.15 -2.29 -18.20
N PHE A 80 13.20 -2.14 -19.53
CA PHE A 80 13.20 -3.26 -20.47
C PHE A 80 14.60 -3.79 -20.83
N SER A 81 15.66 -3.31 -20.17
CA SER A 81 17.00 -3.78 -20.47
C SER A 81 17.14 -5.28 -20.22
N GLN A 82 17.95 -5.98 -21.04
CA GLN A 82 18.19 -7.42 -20.89
C GLN A 82 18.68 -7.77 -19.48
N LYS A 83 19.48 -6.89 -18.87
CA LYS A 83 19.95 -7.04 -17.49
C LYS A 83 18.78 -7.13 -16.50
N ILE A 84 17.81 -6.21 -16.58
CA ILE A 84 16.64 -6.22 -15.68
C ILE A 84 15.78 -7.46 -15.93
N GLN A 85 15.56 -7.83 -17.20
CA GLN A 85 14.81 -9.04 -17.54
C GLN A 85 15.46 -10.31 -16.99
N ASN A 86 16.78 -10.44 -17.14
CA ASN A 86 17.54 -11.57 -16.59
C ASN A 86 17.48 -11.58 -15.06
N ASN A 87 17.66 -10.43 -14.41
CA ASN A 87 17.55 -10.29 -12.96
C ASN A 87 16.14 -10.64 -12.46
N TRP A 88 15.10 -10.33 -13.25
CA TRP A 88 13.72 -10.65 -12.93
C TRP A 88 13.45 -12.15 -13.02
N ILE A 89 13.89 -12.79 -14.11
CA ILE A 89 13.79 -14.25 -14.26
C ILE A 89 14.55 -14.96 -13.13
N GLN A 90 15.75 -14.49 -12.79
CA GLN A 90 16.54 -15.03 -11.69
C GLN A 90 15.84 -14.87 -10.34
N PHE A 91 15.23 -13.71 -10.09
CA PHE A 91 14.46 -13.45 -8.87
C PHE A 91 13.24 -14.37 -8.76
N LEU A 92 12.48 -14.51 -9.84
CA LEU A 92 11.31 -15.38 -9.88
C LEU A 92 11.67 -16.87 -9.77
N GLY A 93 12.86 -17.26 -10.26
CA GLY A 93 13.33 -18.64 -10.20
C GLY A 93 12.31 -19.61 -10.81
N PRO A 94 11.87 -20.66 -10.08
CA PRO A 94 10.86 -21.61 -10.56
C PRO A 94 9.50 -21.00 -10.93
N VAL A 95 9.18 -19.81 -10.41
CA VAL A 95 7.89 -19.11 -10.65
C VAL A 95 7.83 -18.46 -12.03
N ALA A 96 8.98 -18.18 -12.68
CA ALA A 96 9.06 -17.35 -13.89
C ALA A 96 8.18 -17.79 -15.06
N TYR A 97 7.81 -19.07 -15.11
CA TYR A 97 7.07 -19.68 -16.23
C TYR A 97 5.84 -20.47 -15.76
N LYS A 98 5.38 -20.24 -14.53
CA LYS A 98 4.23 -20.92 -13.93
C LYS A 98 3.17 -19.90 -13.53
N ASP A 99 1.91 -20.33 -13.45
CA ASP A 99 0.85 -19.50 -12.87
C ASP A 99 1.00 -19.50 -11.34
N PRO A 100 1.33 -18.37 -10.70
CA PRO A 100 1.56 -18.31 -9.25
C PRO A 100 0.34 -18.76 -8.42
N ARG A 101 -0.86 -18.70 -9.00
CA ARG A 101 -2.11 -19.15 -8.35
C ARG A 101 -2.22 -20.66 -8.22
N THR A 102 -1.48 -21.39 -9.04
CA THR A 102 -1.49 -22.86 -9.09
C THR A 102 -0.31 -23.49 -8.35
N MET A 103 0.64 -22.67 -7.88
CA MET A 103 1.84 -23.15 -7.23
C MET A 103 1.59 -23.47 -5.76
N THR A 104 2.07 -24.64 -5.33
CA THR A 104 2.15 -25.05 -3.92
C THR A 104 3.55 -24.89 -3.34
N GLU A 105 4.53 -24.45 -4.16
CA GLU A 105 5.91 -24.22 -3.74
C GLU A 105 6.04 -22.96 -2.85
N LEU A 106 7.16 -22.85 -2.12
CA LEU A 106 7.48 -21.69 -1.28
C LEU A 106 7.45 -20.39 -2.10
N ARG A 107 6.66 -19.42 -1.62
CA ARG A 107 6.66 -18.06 -2.14
C ARG A 107 7.88 -17.31 -1.61
N LEU A 108 8.26 -16.24 -2.30
CA LEU A 108 9.38 -15.40 -1.88
C LEU A 108 8.95 -14.48 -0.74
N PRO A 109 9.76 -14.29 0.32
CA PRO A 109 9.46 -13.32 1.36
C PRO A 109 9.33 -11.89 0.80
N TRP A 110 8.42 -11.10 1.36
CA TRP A 110 8.20 -9.70 0.95
C TRP A 110 9.48 -8.86 0.97
N VAL A 111 10.35 -9.08 1.98
CA VAL A 111 11.63 -8.37 2.10
C VAL A 111 12.60 -8.69 0.96
N CYS A 112 12.59 -9.93 0.43
CA CYS A 112 13.41 -10.30 -0.71
C CYS A 112 12.98 -9.53 -1.97
N ALA A 113 11.67 -9.35 -2.18
CA ALA A 113 11.16 -8.51 -3.25
C ALA A 113 11.64 -7.05 -3.11
N ARG A 114 11.50 -6.49 -1.90
CA ARG A 114 11.96 -5.12 -1.62
C ARG A 114 13.45 -4.95 -1.93
N ASP A 115 14.27 -5.87 -1.46
CA ASP A 115 15.72 -5.80 -1.63
C ASP A 115 16.10 -5.96 -3.11
N TRP A 116 15.43 -6.86 -3.84
CA TRP A 116 15.61 -7.00 -5.29
C TRP A 116 15.29 -5.71 -6.04
N ILE A 117 14.15 -5.06 -5.76
CA ILE A 117 13.74 -3.81 -6.42
C ILE A 117 14.81 -2.73 -6.21
N LEU A 118 15.29 -2.56 -4.97
CA LEU A 118 16.31 -1.56 -4.64
C LEU A 118 17.65 -1.85 -5.35
N GLN A 119 18.03 -3.12 -5.47
CA GLN A 119 19.24 -3.55 -6.19
C GLN A 119 19.19 -3.24 -7.69
N GLN A 120 18.00 -3.12 -8.29
CA GLN A 120 17.87 -2.78 -9.71
C GLN A 120 18.34 -1.35 -10.00
N LYS A 121 18.42 -0.49 -8.97
CA LYS A 121 18.84 0.93 -9.09
C LYS A 121 18.06 1.69 -10.17
N LEU A 122 16.80 1.30 -10.39
CA LEU A 122 15.90 2.00 -11.31
C LEU A 122 15.39 3.26 -10.63
N ARG A 123 15.41 4.37 -11.38
CA ARG A 123 14.98 5.68 -10.86
C ARG A 123 13.54 5.65 -10.32
N CYS A 124 12.65 4.86 -10.93
CA CYS A 124 11.26 4.70 -10.49
C CYS A 124 11.13 4.06 -9.10
N PHE A 125 12.17 3.38 -8.63
CA PHE A 125 12.21 2.68 -7.35
C PHE A 125 13.16 3.31 -6.32
N SER A 126 13.69 4.50 -6.58
CA SER A 126 14.68 5.12 -5.71
C SER A 126 14.12 5.61 -4.37
N SER A 127 12.82 5.86 -4.26
CA SER A 127 12.19 6.28 -3.01
C SER A 127 10.66 6.17 -3.01
N GLY A 128 10.08 6.31 -1.81
CA GLY A 128 8.65 6.53 -1.60
C GLY A 128 7.79 5.26 -1.69
N LEU A 129 6.54 5.46 -2.12
CA LEU A 129 5.51 4.41 -2.15
C LEU A 129 5.67 3.42 -3.31
N THR A 130 6.43 3.77 -4.36
CA THR A 130 6.51 2.96 -5.58
C THR A 130 7.10 1.57 -5.31
N PRO A 131 8.27 1.43 -4.64
CA PRO A 131 8.80 0.11 -4.28
C PRO A 131 7.83 -0.69 -3.41
N PHE A 132 7.20 -0.03 -2.43
CA PHE A 132 6.26 -0.66 -1.50
C PHE A 132 5.03 -1.22 -2.23
N GLN A 133 4.42 -0.43 -3.11
CA GLN A 133 3.29 -0.86 -3.93
C GLN A 133 3.66 -1.99 -4.87
N PHE A 134 4.86 -1.94 -5.45
CA PHE A 134 5.35 -3.03 -6.29
C PHE A 134 5.44 -4.34 -5.49
N CYS A 135 6.04 -4.33 -4.29
CA CYS A 135 6.07 -5.51 -3.42
C CYS A 135 4.65 -6.00 -3.08
N ASN A 136 3.74 -5.11 -2.73
CA ASN A 136 2.36 -5.47 -2.38
C ASN A 136 1.62 -6.08 -3.58
N ASN A 137 1.90 -5.61 -4.80
CA ASN A 137 1.36 -6.22 -6.01
C ASN A 137 1.91 -7.63 -6.24
N LEU A 138 3.18 -7.90 -5.91
CA LEU A 138 3.72 -9.26 -5.97
C LEU A 138 3.04 -10.20 -4.97
N VAL A 139 2.67 -9.69 -3.79
CA VAL A 139 1.86 -10.45 -2.83
C VAL A 139 0.47 -10.73 -3.38
N ALA A 140 -0.19 -9.71 -3.94
CA ALA A 140 -1.52 -9.86 -4.53
C ALA A 140 -1.53 -10.82 -5.74
N LEU A 141 -0.41 -10.90 -6.47
CA LEU A 141 -0.22 -11.86 -7.57
C LEU A 141 0.16 -13.26 -7.08
N GLY A 142 0.36 -13.49 -5.78
CA GLY A 142 0.78 -14.77 -5.22
C GLY A 142 2.24 -15.14 -5.46
N ILE A 143 3.07 -14.19 -5.89
CA ILE A 143 4.52 -14.36 -6.13
C ILE A 143 5.29 -14.28 -4.81
N CYS A 144 4.85 -13.39 -3.92
CA CYS A 144 5.47 -13.20 -2.60
C CYS A 144 4.51 -13.50 -1.47
N ASP A 145 5.07 -13.87 -0.31
CA ASP A 145 4.33 -13.88 0.94
C ASP A 145 4.07 -12.46 1.43
N PRO A 146 2.95 -12.22 2.14
CA PRO A 146 2.71 -10.94 2.78
C PRO A 146 3.81 -10.64 3.82
N PRO A 147 4.14 -9.35 4.04
CA PRO A 147 5.09 -8.98 5.06
C PRO A 147 4.58 -9.37 6.44
N THR A 148 5.48 -9.73 7.35
CA THR A 148 5.15 -9.90 8.76
C THR A 148 4.82 -8.55 9.42
N PRO A 149 4.15 -8.53 10.58
CA PRO A 149 3.91 -7.28 11.32
C PRO A 149 5.21 -6.53 11.64
N ALA A 150 6.27 -7.25 11.99
CA ALA A 150 7.58 -6.66 12.27
C ALA A 150 8.21 -6.02 11.02
N GLU A 151 8.17 -6.69 9.88
CA GLU A 151 8.67 -6.15 8.60
C GLU A 151 7.91 -4.90 8.17
N MET A 152 6.57 -4.93 8.27
CA MET A 152 5.72 -3.80 7.94
C MET A 152 5.96 -2.62 8.89
N GLY A 153 6.01 -2.88 10.20
CA GLY A 153 6.28 -1.86 11.21
C GLY A 153 7.67 -1.22 11.05
N THR A 154 8.68 -2.01 10.66
CA THR A 154 10.02 -1.50 10.31
C THR A 154 9.95 -0.54 9.12
N TRP A 155 9.21 -0.92 8.08
CA TRP A 155 9.02 -0.07 6.91
C TRP A 155 8.31 1.24 7.28
N ILE A 156 7.25 1.18 8.09
CA ILE A 156 6.53 2.37 8.58
C ILE A 156 7.47 3.28 9.39
N ALA A 157 8.30 2.71 10.28
CA ALA A 157 9.27 3.45 11.09
C ALA A 157 10.32 4.18 10.23
N GLY A 158 10.72 3.58 9.10
CA GLY A 158 11.62 4.17 8.11
C GLY A 158 10.95 5.23 7.21
N ASN A 159 9.61 5.25 7.13
CA ASN A 159 8.84 6.11 6.22
C ASN A 159 7.90 7.07 6.98
N ARG A 160 8.45 7.80 7.94
CA ARG A 160 7.72 8.63 8.93
C ARG A 160 6.85 9.75 8.35
N MET A 161 7.16 10.18 7.14
CA MET A 161 6.42 11.22 6.43
C MET A 161 5.16 10.69 5.73
N LEU A 162 4.93 9.37 5.73
CA LEU A 162 3.80 8.74 5.06
C LEU A 162 2.61 8.52 5.99
N GLY A 163 1.46 8.22 5.38
CA GLY A 163 0.16 8.18 6.04
C GLY A 163 0.07 7.17 7.18
N ALA A 164 0.67 5.98 7.06
CA ALA A 164 0.56 4.95 8.10
C ALA A 164 1.21 5.38 9.41
N PHE A 165 2.39 6.01 9.34
CA PHE A 165 3.07 6.56 10.52
C PHE A 165 2.23 7.67 11.19
N GLN A 166 1.65 8.56 10.38
CA GLN A 166 0.75 9.60 10.91
C GLN A 166 -0.55 9.01 11.48
N GLY A 167 -1.06 7.93 10.89
CA GLY A 167 -2.21 7.18 11.38
C GLY A 167 -1.97 6.65 12.80
N LEU A 168 -0.82 6.02 13.04
CA LEU A 168 -0.43 5.57 14.38
C LEU A 168 -0.37 6.74 15.38
N LYS A 169 0.22 7.88 14.99
CA LYS A 169 0.22 9.07 15.86
C LYS A 169 -1.17 9.61 16.16
N ILE A 170 -2.08 9.59 15.18
CA ILE A 170 -3.47 10.04 15.33
C ILE A 170 -4.23 9.11 16.29
N LEU A 171 -3.93 7.82 16.27
CA LEU A 171 -4.44 6.84 17.23
C LEU A 171 -3.79 6.93 18.63
N GLY A 172 -3.00 7.97 18.90
CA GLY A 172 -2.44 8.23 20.22
C GLY A 172 -1.17 7.44 20.56
N PHE A 173 -0.59 6.68 19.61
CA PHE A 173 0.70 6.03 19.87
C PHE A 173 1.80 7.09 20.04
N ASN A 174 2.50 7.03 21.18
CA ASN A 174 3.67 7.86 21.43
C ASN A 174 4.90 7.27 20.75
N ILE A 175 5.06 7.57 19.46
CA ILE A 175 6.17 7.06 18.66
C ILE A 175 7.35 8.03 18.77
N ASP A 176 8.37 7.69 19.57
CA ASP A 176 9.64 8.45 19.57
C ASP A 176 10.32 8.24 18.21
N PRO A 177 10.61 9.32 17.45
CA PRO A 177 11.36 9.24 16.20
C PRO A 177 12.82 8.75 16.38
N ARG A 178 13.31 8.44 17.57
CA ARG A 178 14.70 7.99 17.77
C ARG A 178 14.87 6.47 17.87
N GLY A 179 13.80 5.70 18.04
CA GLY A 179 13.87 4.23 18.15
C GLY A 179 13.19 3.50 16.98
N PRO A 180 13.87 2.57 16.28
CA PRO A 180 13.25 1.75 15.23
C PRO A 180 12.20 0.76 15.76
N SER A 181 12.35 0.29 17.01
CA SER A 181 11.45 -0.67 17.66
C SER A 181 10.05 -0.12 17.90
N PHE A 182 9.91 1.18 18.21
CA PHE A 182 8.59 1.76 18.52
C PHE A 182 7.61 1.70 17.36
N GLY A 183 8.07 1.88 16.12
CA GLY A 183 7.21 1.76 14.95
C GLY A 183 6.76 0.32 14.69
N GLN A 184 7.63 -0.65 15.00
CA GLN A 184 7.30 -2.08 14.96
C GLN A 184 6.24 -2.43 16.00
N THR A 185 6.49 -2.10 17.27
CA THR A 185 5.57 -2.36 18.38
C THR A 185 4.22 -1.67 18.16
N ALA A 186 4.20 -0.39 17.78
CA ALA A 186 2.97 0.34 17.55
C ALA A 186 2.12 -0.28 16.41
N PHE A 187 2.77 -0.64 15.30
CA PHE A 187 2.07 -1.31 14.20
C PHE A 187 1.58 -2.71 14.61
N GLN A 188 2.39 -3.47 15.34
CA GLN A 188 2.02 -4.81 15.79
C GLN A 188 0.85 -4.76 16.77
N CYS A 189 0.85 -3.85 17.74
CA CYS A 189 -0.31 -3.60 18.62
C CYS A 189 -1.57 -3.30 17.80
N PHE A 190 -1.47 -2.43 16.80
CA PHE A 190 -2.59 -2.08 15.93
C PHE A 190 -3.09 -3.28 15.12
N HIS A 191 -2.18 -4.04 14.49
CA HIS A 191 -2.51 -5.22 13.71
C HIS A 191 -3.16 -6.31 14.58
N SER A 192 -2.57 -6.65 15.72
CA SER A 192 -3.09 -7.64 16.66
C SER A 192 -4.47 -7.26 17.18
N HIS A 193 -4.70 -5.96 17.46
CA HIS A 193 -6.02 -5.49 17.86
C HIS A 193 -7.07 -5.76 16.77
N LEU A 194 -6.79 -5.43 15.50
CA LEU A 194 -7.69 -5.72 14.40
C LEU A 194 -7.89 -7.23 14.22
N GLU A 195 -6.83 -8.02 14.37
CA GLU A 195 -6.91 -9.47 14.30
C GLU A 195 -7.81 -10.04 15.40
N GLN A 196 -7.76 -9.52 16.62
CA GLN A 196 -8.59 -10.01 17.71
C GLN A 196 -10.04 -9.54 17.62
N ARG A 197 -10.29 -8.37 17.01
CA ARG A 197 -11.60 -7.68 17.06
C ARG A 197 -12.43 -7.78 15.78
N LEU A 198 -11.82 -7.98 14.62
CA LEU A 198 -12.56 -8.17 13.37
C LEU A 198 -13.24 -9.55 13.36
N HIS A 199 -14.51 -9.58 12.94
CA HIS A 199 -15.21 -10.83 12.75
C HIS A 199 -14.55 -11.65 11.63
N PRO A 200 -14.52 -12.99 11.70
CA PRO A 200 -13.91 -13.82 10.65
C PRO A 200 -14.44 -13.56 9.23
N SER A 201 -15.74 -13.27 9.07
CA SER A 201 -16.31 -12.90 7.76
C SER A 201 -15.72 -11.59 7.23
N ASP A 202 -15.61 -10.57 8.08
CA ASP A 202 -15.04 -9.28 7.69
C ASP A 202 -13.58 -9.42 7.31
N LYS A 203 -12.83 -10.27 8.01
CA LYS A 203 -11.44 -10.57 7.65
C LYS A 203 -11.33 -11.17 6.24
N LEU A 204 -12.27 -12.03 5.85
CA LEU A 204 -12.31 -12.59 4.50
C LEU A 204 -12.67 -11.51 3.48
N ASP A 205 -13.73 -10.75 3.72
CA ASP A 205 -14.23 -9.72 2.81
C ASP A 205 -13.22 -8.58 2.59
N LEU A 206 -12.46 -8.24 3.64
CA LEU A 206 -11.44 -7.19 3.61
C LEU A 206 -10.07 -7.69 3.14
N ALA A 207 -9.91 -9.01 2.91
CA ALA A 207 -8.62 -9.65 2.71
C ALA A 207 -7.60 -9.24 3.79
N PHE A 208 -8.00 -9.42 5.05
CA PHE A 208 -7.23 -9.00 6.23
C PHE A 208 -5.80 -9.54 6.20
N SER A 209 -4.86 -8.63 6.35
CA SER A 209 -3.43 -8.86 6.27
C SER A 209 -2.69 -7.66 6.87
N THR A 210 -1.39 -7.78 7.05
CA THR A 210 -0.50 -6.66 7.41
C THR A 210 -0.58 -5.52 6.40
N ILE A 211 -0.70 -5.84 5.11
CA ILE A 211 -0.91 -4.87 4.03
C ILE A 211 -2.23 -4.12 4.24
N PHE A 212 -3.32 -4.83 4.56
CA PHE A 212 -4.59 -4.20 4.87
C PHE A 212 -4.48 -3.24 6.07
N SER A 213 -3.84 -3.67 7.16
CA SER A 213 -3.65 -2.83 8.35
C SER A 213 -2.85 -1.56 8.06
N GLU A 214 -1.76 -1.63 7.29
CA GLU A 214 -1.00 -0.45 6.87
C GLU A 214 -1.88 0.53 6.08
N HIS A 215 -2.64 0.01 5.13
CA HIS A 215 -3.50 0.83 4.30
C HIS A 215 -4.63 1.48 5.11
N LEU A 216 -5.18 0.79 6.10
CA LEU A 216 -6.16 1.35 7.02
C LEU A 216 -5.58 2.54 7.79
N LEU A 217 -4.36 2.42 8.34
CA LEU A 217 -3.66 3.53 9.01
C LEU A 217 -3.47 4.73 8.07
N CYS A 218 -3.09 4.49 6.82
CA CYS A 218 -2.99 5.54 5.81
C CYS A 218 -4.31 6.30 5.60
N LYS A 219 -5.46 5.62 5.71
CA LYS A 219 -6.78 6.26 5.59
C LYS A 219 -7.18 7.04 6.84
N ILE A 220 -6.79 6.59 8.03
CA ILE A 220 -7.01 7.35 9.27
C ILE A 220 -6.42 8.75 9.14
N ALA A 221 -5.16 8.84 8.70
CA ALA A 221 -4.50 10.12 8.48
C ALA A 221 -5.22 10.98 7.43
N ARG A 222 -5.67 10.36 6.33
CA ARG A 222 -6.39 11.06 5.26
C ARG A 222 -7.75 11.59 5.72
N PHE A 223 -8.54 10.77 6.41
CA PHE A 223 -9.85 11.14 6.90
C PHE A 223 -9.77 12.21 7.96
N SER A 224 -8.84 12.09 8.92
CA SER A 224 -8.55 13.15 9.90
C SER A 224 -8.25 14.49 9.21
N GLY A 225 -7.45 14.47 8.15
CA GLY A 225 -7.17 15.67 7.35
C GLY A 225 -8.35 16.22 6.55
N MET A 226 -9.28 15.36 6.11
CA MET A 226 -10.50 15.77 5.40
C MET A 226 -11.50 16.42 6.36
N PHE A 227 -11.74 15.81 7.53
CA PHE A 227 -12.69 16.34 8.50
C PHE A 227 -12.25 17.66 9.12
N LYS A 228 -10.93 17.90 9.26
CA LYS A 228 -10.40 19.22 9.65
C LYS A 228 -10.71 20.32 8.63
N LYS A 229 -10.99 19.98 7.36
CA LYS A 229 -11.25 20.93 6.27
C LYS A 229 -12.73 21.15 5.99
N SER A 230 -13.59 20.19 6.35
CA SER A 230 -15.04 20.31 6.23
C SER A 230 -15.61 20.84 7.53
N GLU A 231 -16.09 22.09 7.54
CA GLU A 231 -16.96 22.54 8.62
C GLU A 231 -18.22 21.65 8.65
N GLY A 232 -18.46 20.97 9.77
CA GLY A 232 -19.72 20.24 10.01
C GLY A 232 -19.78 18.77 9.57
N THR A 233 -18.71 18.18 9.02
CA THR A 233 -18.65 16.72 8.77
C THR A 233 -17.55 16.09 9.62
N SER A 234 -17.89 15.06 10.40
CA SER A 234 -16.96 14.27 11.21
C SER A 234 -17.19 12.78 10.95
N LEU A 235 -16.28 11.90 11.41
CA LEU A 235 -16.56 10.46 11.40
C LEU A 235 -17.87 10.13 12.12
N LEU A 236 -18.19 10.87 13.19
CA LEU A 236 -19.40 10.68 13.97
C LEU A 236 -20.66 10.98 13.14
N SER A 237 -20.68 12.13 12.46
CA SER A 237 -21.86 12.51 11.66
C SER A 237 -22.05 11.62 10.43
N LEU A 238 -20.99 11.01 9.90
CA LEU A 238 -21.11 10.01 8.82
C LEU A 238 -21.58 8.66 9.36
N ALA A 239 -21.07 8.24 10.52
CA ALA A 239 -21.46 6.99 11.15
C ALA A 239 -22.94 7.02 11.58
N GLU A 240 -23.43 8.16 12.09
CA GLU A 240 -24.85 8.38 12.42
C GLU A 240 -25.79 8.30 11.20
N ASN A 241 -25.29 8.56 9.99
CA ASN A 241 -26.09 8.59 8.75
C ASN A 241 -26.08 7.27 7.95
N GLU A 242 -25.23 6.31 8.30
CA GLU A 242 -25.20 4.98 7.66
C GLU A 242 -26.11 4.01 8.43
N SER A 243 -27.27 3.67 7.85
CA SER A 243 -28.10 2.58 8.39
C SER A 243 -27.56 1.23 7.92
N CYS A 244 -26.50 0.74 8.56
CA CYS A 244 -26.14 -0.65 8.42
C CYS A 244 -27.06 -1.46 9.35
N GLU A 245 -27.94 -2.31 8.80
CA GLU A 245 -28.68 -3.28 9.59
C GLU A 245 -27.68 -4.11 10.42
N GLY A 246 -27.65 -3.89 11.74
CA GLY A 246 -26.72 -4.53 12.67
C GLY A 246 -25.62 -3.62 13.23
N TRP A 247 -25.36 -2.44 12.66
CA TRP A 247 -24.47 -1.45 13.27
C TRP A 247 -25.26 -0.55 14.22
N ARG A 248 -24.87 -0.52 15.50
CA ARG A 248 -25.48 0.36 16.52
C ARG A 248 -24.52 1.49 16.86
N SER A 249 -24.90 2.71 16.48
CA SER A 249 -24.18 3.93 16.87
C SER A 249 -24.00 3.97 18.38
N GLY A 250 -22.76 4.11 18.86
CA GLY A 250 -22.44 4.17 20.29
C GLY A 250 -21.93 2.86 20.92
N GLU A 251 -22.22 1.67 20.38
CA GLU A 251 -21.74 0.41 20.95
C GLU A 251 -20.24 0.17 20.70
N ASN A 252 -19.70 0.76 19.63
CA ASN A 252 -18.28 0.71 19.24
C ASN A 252 -17.49 1.98 19.62
N ILE A 253 -18.07 2.90 20.39
CA ILE A 253 -17.57 4.29 20.50
C ILE A 253 -17.01 4.63 21.89
N ASN A 254 -17.33 3.87 22.93
CA ASN A 254 -16.90 4.22 24.28
C ASN A 254 -15.61 3.50 24.69
N ASP A 255 -14.50 3.89 24.06
CA ASP A 255 -13.28 3.97 24.86
C ASP A 255 -13.42 5.21 25.77
N LYS A 256 -12.91 5.15 27.01
CA LYS A 256 -12.99 6.28 27.94
C LYS A 256 -12.08 7.45 27.55
N SER A 257 -11.40 7.37 26.40
CA SER A 257 -10.38 8.33 25.95
C SER A 257 -10.93 9.33 24.92
N GLY A 258 -12.14 9.12 24.39
CA GLY A 258 -12.79 10.02 23.44
C GLY A 258 -12.20 9.92 22.02
N GLN A 259 -11.49 8.84 21.71
CA GLN A 259 -10.92 8.63 20.38
C GLN A 259 -11.88 7.82 19.50
N LEU A 260 -12.42 8.48 18.48
CA LEU A 260 -13.36 7.89 17.52
C LEU A 260 -12.61 7.13 16.43
N PHE A 261 -12.50 5.81 16.60
CA PHE A 261 -12.11 4.88 15.54
C PHE A 261 -13.32 3.97 15.23
N PRO A 262 -13.63 3.62 13.96
CA PRO A 262 -14.74 2.71 13.63
C PRO A 262 -14.65 1.33 14.30
N ILE A 263 -13.50 1.02 14.88
CA ILE A 263 -13.24 -0.09 15.79
C ILE A 263 -12.68 0.55 17.08
N PRO A 264 -13.28 0.44 18.26
CA PRO A 264 -12.75 1.09 19.45
C PRO A 264 -11.36 0.53 19.76
N PHE A 265 -10.32 1.37 19.68
CA PHE A 265 -8.94 0.96 19.92
C PHE A 265 -8.67 0.93 21.44
N ALA A 266 -9.27 -0.04 22.13
CA ALA A 266 -8.89 -0.37 23.49
C ALA A 266 -7.60 -1.20 23.43
N GLN A 267 -6.48 -0.58 23.80
CA GLN A 267 -5.22 -1.30 23.99
C GLN A 267 -5.35 -2.26 25.17
N ASP A 268 -5.24 -3.56 24.91
CA ASP A 268 -5.09 -4.54 25.99
C ASP A 268 -3.69 -4.39 26.58
N ARG A 269 -3.63 -4.09 27.89
CA ARG A 269 -2.40 -3.80 28.60
C ARG A 269 -1.47 -5.01 28.64
N GLU A 270 -2.02 -6.22 28.72
CA GLU A 270 -1.23 -7.46 28.71
C GLU A 270 -0.51 -7.67 27.36
N VAL A 271 -1.15 -7.31 26.24
CA VAL A 271 -0.55 -7.41 24.90
C VAL A 271 0.59 -6.40 24.74
N ILE A 272 0.45 -5.19 25.27
CA ILE A 272 1.52 -4.19 25.27
C ILE A 272 2.70 -4.67 26.10
N ASP A 273 2.45 -5.16 27.31
CA ASP A 273 3.51 -5.60 28.21
C ASP A 273 4.29 -6.79 27.62
N GLN A 274 3.62 -7.73 26.94
CA GLN A 274 4.27 -8.82 26.19
C GLN A 274 5.11 -8.33 25.01
N LEU A 275 4.60 -7.38 24.22
CA LEU A 275 5.31 -6.86 23.07
C LEU A 275 6.53 -6.01 23.46
N VAL A 276 6.43 -5.23 24.54
CA VAL A 276 7.56 -4.46 25.09
C VAL A 276 8.63 -5.41 25.63
N ALA A 277 8.25 -6.45 26.39
CA ALA A 277 9.19 -7.45 26.89
C ALA A 277 9.93 -8.17 25.75
N SER A 278 9.24 -8.49 24.65
CA SER A 278 9.85 -9.14 23.47
C SER A 278 10.75 -8.23 22.62
N ALA A 279 10.71 -6.92 22.85
CA ALA A 279 11.51 -5.93 22.11
C ALA A 279 12.78 -5.48 22.87
N GLU A 280 12.93 -5.92 24.12
CA GLU A 280 14.11 -5.66 24.98
C GLU A 280 15.13 -6.81 24.97
N ASP A 281 14.80 -7.95 24.33
CA ASP A 281 15.70 -9.07 24.02
C ASP A 281 16.34 -8.94 22.61
#